data_AF-A0A9N9AHV0-F1
#
_entry.id   AF-A0A9N9AHV0-F1
#
_cell.length_a   1.000
_cell.length_b   1.000
_cell.length_c   1.000
_cell.angle_alpha   90.00
_cell.angle_beta   90.00
_cell.angle_gamma   90.00
#
_symmetry.space_group_name_H-M   'P 1'
#
loop_
_entity.id
_entity.type
_entity.pdbx_description
1 polymer ?
#
loop_
_entity_poly.entity_id
_entity_poly.type
_entity_poly.pdbx_seq_one_letter_code
_entity_poly.pdbx_strand_id
1 'polypeptide(L)'
;MKNKPVPKGFKIFSLYESSYTYTFLPTSCVAENDVPKVNGLSKVGVPLFQYLQQIGIGVCRTIQKTTSRFPKALKVDKNIKLNWDIHSGVKINNTLMIFWQDNGSVTMLSTIYSLVDEEWEVEQE
;
A
#
# COMPACT_ATOMS: atom_id res chain seq x y z
N MET A 1 11.95 0.44 19.48
CA MET A 1 10.87 0.38 18.48
C MET A 1 9.54 0.27 19.20
N LYS A 2 8.68 1.29 19.11
CA LYS A 2 7.34 1.27 19.75
C LYS A 2 6.51 0.12 19.19
N ASN A 3 5.69 -0.54 20.02
CA ASN A 3 4.80 -1.65 19.64
C ASN A 3 5.51 -2.91 19.11
N LYS A 4 6.76 -3.16 19.53
CA LYS A 4 7.46 -4.42 19.27
C LYS A 4 7.69 -5.17 20.60
N PRO A 5 7.75 -6.52 20.60
CA PRO A 5 7.99 -7.30 21.82
C PRO A 5 9.28 -6.91 22.54
N VAL A 6 10.30 -6.51 21.77
CA VAL A 6 11.57 -6.01 22.31
C VAL A 6 11.70 -4.51 22.01
N PRO A 7 11.95 -3.66 23.02
CA PRO A 7 11.97 -2.21 22.84
C PRO A 7 13.23 -1.73 22.11
N LYS A 8 14.31 -2.52 22.07
CA LYS A 8 15.58 -2.20 21.40
C LYS A 8 16.03 -3.37 20.54
N GLY A 9 16.63 -3.09 19.39
CA GLY A 9 17.13 -4.12 18.48
C GLY A 9 17.55 -3.53 17.14
N PHE A 10 18.20 -4.36 16.32
CA PHE A 10 18.57 -3.99 14.96
C PHE A 10 17.35 -4.04 14.04
N LYS A 11 17.33 -3.14 13.05
CA LYS A 11 16.30 -3.10 12.03
C LYS A 11 16.88 -3.62 10.72
N ILE A 12 16.22 -4.62 10.15
CA ILE A 12 16.59 -5.27 8.90
C ILE A 12 15.36 -5.26 8.00
N PHE A 13 15.51 -4.88 6.73
CA PHE A 13 14.50 -5.15 5.71
C PHE A 13 14.81 -6.47 5.04
N SER A 14 13.81 -7.28 4.73
CA SER A 14 13.96 -8.55 4.03
C SER A 14 12.92 -8.71 2.95
N LEU A 15 13.31 -9.39 1.86
CA LEU A 15 12.40 -9.93 0.86
C LEU A 15 12.31 -11.43 1.12
N TYR A 16 11.09 -11.93 1.30
CA TYR A 16 10.84 -13.31 1.66
C TYR A 16 9.54 -13.81 1.03
N GLU A 17 9.44 -15.12 0.87
CA GLU A 17 8.23 -15.83 0.44
C GLU A 17 8.13 -17.11 1.26
N SER A 18 6.97 -17.38 1.86
CA SER A 18 6.63 -18.66 2.49
C SER A 18 7.79 -19.35 3.26
N SER A 19 8.33 -18.64 4.26
CA SER A 19 9.45 -19.09 5.13
C SER A 19 10.86 -19.08 4.51
N TYR A 20 11.01 -18.69 3.25
CA TYR A 20 12.31 -18.51 2.60
C TYR A 20 12.68 -17.03 2.47
N THR A 21 13.88 -16.66 2.95
CA THR A 21 14.39 -15.28 2.83
C THR A 21 15.33 -15.19 1.64
N TYR A 22 14.94 -14.43 0.62
CA TYR A 22 15.74 -14.22 -0.59
C TYR A 22 16.87 -13.21 -0.38
N THR A 23 16.58 -12.11 0.33
CA THR A 23 17.58 -11.07 0.60
C THR A 23 17.24 -10.29 1.86
N PHE A 24 18.26 -9.69 2.48
CA PHE A 24 18.12 -8.83 3.64
C PHE A 24 19.07 -7.63 3.57
N LEU A 25 18.65 -6.52 4.17
CA LEU A 25 19.34 -5.24 4.11
C LEU A 25 19.31 -4.59 5.50
N PRO A 26 20.46 -4.44 6.17
CA PRO A 26 20.52 -3.81 7.49
C PRO A 26 20.22 -2.31 7.38
N THR A 27 19.43 -1.77 8.30
CA THR A 27 18.96 -0.37 8.26
C THR A 27 19.11 0.40 9.56
N SER A 28 19.58 -0.24 10.63
CA SER A 28 19.83 0.41 11.91
C SER A 28 21.28 0.85 12.01
N CYS A 29 21.50 2.15 12.23
CA CYS A 29 22.83 2.73 12.45
C CYS A 29 23.86 2.47 11.33
N VAL A 30 23.40 2.07 10.14
CA VAL A 30 24.24 1.96 8.94
C VAL A 30 24.22 3.34 8.25
N ALA A 31 25.33 3.73 7.62
CA ALA A 31 25.39 4.86 6.69
C ALA A 31 24.29 4.73 5.61
N GLU A 32 23.96 5.82 4.89
CA GLU A 32 23.02 5.73 3.77
C GLU A 32 23.41 4.55 2.86
N ASN A 33 22.47 3.62 2.64
CA ASN A 33 22.76 2.45 1.82
C ASN A 33 23.13 2.88 0.40
N ASP A 34 24.09 2.20 -0.22
CA ASP A 34 24.54 2.45 -1.61
C ASP A 34 23.45 2.19 -2.67
N VAL A 35 22.23 1.86 -2.26
CA VAL A 35 21.09 1.68 -3.16
C VAL A 35 20.57 3.06 -3.57
N PRO A 36 20.70 3.44 -4.85
CA PRO A 36 20.26 4.74 -5.31
C PRO A 36 18.74 4.88 -5.15
N LYS A 37 18.31 6.00 -4.59
CA LYS A 37 16.89 6.36 -4.60
C LYS A 37 16.50 6.72 -6.03
N VAL A 38 15.46 6.08 -6.54
CA VAL A 38 14.88 6.49 -7.83
C VAL A 38 14.15 7.81 -7.63
N ASN A 39 14.56 8.84 -8.37
CA ASN A 39 13.94 10.17 -8.29
C ASN A 39 12.44 10.09 -8.59
N GLY A 40 11.64 10.78 -7.78
CA GLY A 40 10.18 10.81 -7.94
C GLY A 40 9.43 9.61 -7.35
N LEU A 41 10.12 8.57 -6.85
CA LEU A 41 9.47 7.45 -6.16
C LEU A 41 9.43 7.66 -4.64
N SER A 42 8.23 7.60 -4.08
CA SER A 42 8.03 7.52 -2.63
C SER A 42 8.20 6.07 -2.15
N LYS A 43 8.48 5.88 -0.85
CA LYS A 43 8.57 4.55 -0.23
C LYS A 43 7.27 3.75 -0.34
N VAL A 44 6.14 4.45 -0.43
CA VAL A 44 4.78 3.92 -0.51
C VAL A 44 3.94 4.90 -1.33
N GLY A 45 3.09 4.39 -2.23
CA GLY A 45 2.10 5.20 -2.94
C GLY A 45 1.94 4.84 -4.41
N VAL A 46 1.05 5.56 -5.07
CA VAL A 46 0.68 5.35 -6.48
C VAL A 46 1.89 5.36 -7.43
N PRO A 47 2.84 6.32 -7.35
CA PRO A 47 3.97 6.35 -8.29
C PRO A 47 4.85 5.09 -8.24
N LEU A 48 5.07 4.55 -7.04
CA LEU A 48 5.83 3.31 -6.87
C LEU A 48 5.10 2.12 -7.50
N PHE A 49 3.78 2.04 -7.33
CA PHE A 49 2.98 0.94 -7.88
C PHE A 49 2.94 0.98 -9.40
N GLN A 50 2.78 2.17 -9.98
CA GLN A 50 2.86 2.38 -11.42
C GLN A 50 4.22 1.96 -11.98
N TYR A 51 5.31 2.38 -11.33
CA TYR A 51 6.66 2.00 -11.74
C TYR A 51 6.87 0.49 -11.68
N LEU A 52 6.44 -0.16 -10.58
CA LEU A 52 6.57 -1.61 -10.41
C LEU A 52 5.74 -2.36 -11.46
N GLN A 53 4.53 -1.88 -11.78
CA GLN A 53 3.71 -2.44 -12.85
C GLN A 53 4.37 -2.33 -14.23
N GLN A 54 5.00 -1.18 -14.53
CA GLN A 54 5.71 -0.97 -15.80
C GLN A 54 6.87 -1.95 -16.00
N ILE A 55 7.52 -2.38 -14.92
CA ILE A 55 8.59 -3.39 -14.97
C ILE A 55 8.07 -4.83 -14.83
N GLY A 56 6.75 -5.04 -14.90
CA GLY A 56 6.12 -6.37 -14.87
C GLY A 56 5.93 -6.95 -13.46
N ILE A 57 6.04 -6.14 -12.41
CA ILE A 57 5.82 -6.56 -11.02
C ILE A 57 4.45 -6.10 -10.55
N GLY A 58 3.57 -7.06 -10.27
CA GLY A 58 2.31 -6.83 -9.59
C GLY A 58 2.52 -6.56 -8.10
N VAL A 59 1.79 -5.61 -7.53
CA VAL A 59 1.91 -5.22 -6.11
C VAL A 59 0.56 -4.93 -5.52
N CYS A 60 0.34 -5.37 -4.27
CA CYS A 60 -0.78 -4.98 -3.44
C CYS A 60 -0.29 -4.56 -2.04
N ARG A 61 -0.97 -3.59 -1.40
CA ARG A 61 -0.64 -3.17 -0.04
C ARG A 61 -1.74 -2.32 0.59
N THR A 62 -1.90 -2.43 1.92
CA THR A 62 -2.62 -1.43 2.71
C THR A 62 -1.83 -0.10 2.78
N ILE A 63 -2.55 1.00 2.63
CA ILE A 63 -2.00 2.36 2.64
C ILE A 63 -2.71 3.22 3.68
N GLN A 64 -2.07 4.30 4.11
CA GLN A 64 -2.74 5.29 4.96
C GLN A 64 -3.55 6.26 4.10
N LYS A 65 -4.71 6.72 4.60
CA LYS A 65 -5.53 7.78 3.96
C LYS A 65 -4.78 9.11 3.75
N THR A 66 -3.70 9.33 4.49
CA THR A 66 -2.80 10.50 4.40
C THR A 66 -1.74 10.36 3.31
N THR A 67 -1.65 9.21 2.65
CA THR A 67 -0.68 8.98 1.56
C THR A 67 -0.90 10.00 0.45
N SER A 68 0.19 10.50 -0.14
CA SER A 68 0.10 11.44 -1.24
C SER A 68 -0.67 10.83 -2.41
N ARG A 69 -1.50 11.66 -3.07
CA ARG A 69 -2.37 11.25 -4.18
C ARG A 69 -3.43 10.19 -3.82
N PHE A 70 -3.78 10.06 -2.54
CA PHE A 70 -4.97 9.30 -2.15
C PHE A 70 -6.23 10.06 -2.61
N PRO A 71 -7.14 9.42 -3.39
CA PRO A 71 -8.30 10.07 -3.98
C PRO A 71 -9.22 10.62 -2.91
N LYS A 72 -9.75 11.82 -3.16
CA LYS A 72 -10.67 12.47 -2.23
C LYS A 72 -12.00 11.72 -2.16
N ALA A 73 -12.43 11.08 -3.24
CA ALA A 73 -13.65 10.26 -3.31
C ALA A 73 -13.65 9.15 -2.23
N LEU A 74 -12.51 8.52 -1.98
CA LEU A 74 -12.38 7.45 -0.97
C LEU A 74 -12.09 7.98 0.45
N LYS A 75 -11.99 9.30 0.65
CA LYS A 75 -11.74 9.88 1.99
C LYS A 75 -13.06 10.08 2.73
N VAL A 76 -13.40 9.08 3.52
CA VAL A 76 -14.53 9.17 4.46
C VAL A 76 -14.15 10.03 5.67
N ASP A 77 -15.02 10.98 6.02
CA ASP A 77 -14.93 11.78 7.25
C ASP A 77 -15.00 10.89 8.49
N LYS A 78 -14.23 11.22 9.54
CA LYS A 78 -14.18 10.42 10.77
C LYS A 78 -15.48 10.45 11.58
N ASN A 79 -16.33 11.45 11.35
CA ASN A 79 -17.59 11.63 12.07
C ASN A 79 -18.75 10.83 11.46
N ILE A 80 -18.56 10.27 10.25
CA ILE A 80 -19.57 9.45 9.59
C ILE A 80 -19.47 8.02 10.11
N LYS A 81 -20.56 7.51 10.68
CA LYS A 81 -20.68 6.08 11.00
C LYS A 81 -21.12 5.34 9.73
N LEU A 82 -20.21 4.55 9.18
CA LEU A 82 -20.49 3.66 8.07
C LEU A 82 -20.99 2.31 8.59
N ASN A 83 -21.86 1.66 7.80
CA ASN A 83 -22.25 0.28 8.06
C ASN A 83 -21.07 -0.68 7.79
N TRP A 84 -21.14 -1.85 8.41
CA TRP A 84 -20.25 -2.97 8.12
C TRP A 84 -20.38 -3.37 6.64
N ASP A 85 -19.29 -3.83 6.05
CA ASP A 85 -19.15 -4.37 4.68
C ASP A 85 -19.25 -3.37 3.54
N ILE A 86 -19.29 -2.07 3.86
CA ILE A 86 -19.25 -1.06 2.80
C ILE A 86 -17.88 -1.11 2.14
N HIS A 87 -17.88 -1.21 0.82
CA HIS A 87 -16.67 -1.22 0.03
C HIS A 87 -16.84 -0.37 -1.22
N SER A 88 -15.77 0.30 -1.63
CA SER A 88 -15.77 1.20 -2.78
C SER A 88 -14.38 1.21 -3.41
N GLY A 89 -14.35 1.35 -4.74
CA GLY A 89 -13.11 1.36 -5.50
C GLY A 89 -12.99 2.58 -6.38
N VAL A 90 -11.75 3.03 -6.60
CA VAL A 90 -11.43 3.99 -7.68
C VAL A 90 -10.23 3.46 -8.43
N LYS A 91 -10.32 3.47 -9.76
CA LYS A 91 -9.20 3.11 -10.62
C LYS A 91 -8.49 4.38 -11.07
N ILE A 92 -7.21 4.51 -10.73
CA ILE A 92 -6.36 5.63 -11.16
C ILE A 92 -5.16 5.06 -11.91
N ASN A 93 -5.03 5.39 -13.20
CA ASN A 93 -3.86 5.04 -14.01
C ASN A 93 -3.47 3.55 -13.88
N ASN A 94 -4.44 2.67 -14.07
CA ASN A 94 -4.30 1.21 -13.97
C ASN A 94 -3.90 0.66 -12.59
N THR A 95 -3.96 1.47 -11.55
CA THR A 95 -3.85 1.05 -10.15
C THR A 95 -5.23 1.15 -9.49
N LEU A 96 -5.70 0.06 -8.90
CA LEU A 96 -6.94 0.01 -8.15
C LEU A 96 -6.70 0.47 -6.72
N MET A 97 -7.51 1.42 -6.27
CA MET A 97 -7.59 1.85 -4.88
C MET A 97 -8.91 1.36 -4.30
N ILE A 98 -8.83 0.75 -3.12
CA ILE A 98 -9.99 0.18 -2.45
C ILE A 98 -10.12 0.81 -1.07
N PHE A 99 -11.33 1.22 -0.74
CA PHE A 99 -11.80 1.48 0.60
C PHE A 99 -12.71 0.33 1.04
N TRP A 100 -12.48 -0.20 2.23
CA TRP A 100 -13.32 -1.24 2.82
C TRP A 100 -13.57 -0.93 4.29
N GLN A 101 -14.83 -0.93 4.69
CA GLN A 101 -15.27 -0.76 6.06
C GLN A 101 -15.64 -2.12 6.65
N ASP A 102 -14.71 -2.68 7.43
CA ASP A 102 -14.95 -3.84 8.29
C ASP A 102 -15.13 -3.35 9.75
N ASN A 103 -14.53 -4.02 10.73
CA ASN A 103 -14.38 -3.55 12.12
C ASN A 103 -13.68 -2.18 12.23
N GLY A 104 -12.97 -1.76 11.17
CA GLY A 104 -12.39 -0.45 10.99
C GLY A 104 -12.18 -0.16 9.51
N SER A 105 -11.93 1.11 9.18
CA SER A 105 -11.68 1.48 7.79
C SER A 105 -10.31 1.00 7.32
N VAL A 106 -10.29 0.20 6.26
CA VAL A 106 -9.10 -0.28 5.58
C VAL A 106 -9.01 0.39 4.21
N THR A 107 -7.81 0.84 3.85
CA THR A 107 -7.52 1.36 2.53
C THR A 107 -6.38 0.58 1.90
N MET A 108 -6.59 0.13 0.66
CA MET A 108 -5.65 -0.72 -0.07
C MET A 108 -5.36 -0.15 -1.46
N LEU A 109 -4.17 -0.45 -1.96
CA LEU A 109 -3.71 -0.18 -3.33
C LEU A 109 -3.33 -1.52 -3.97
N SER A 110 -3.73 -1.75 -5.22
CA SER A 110 -3.32 -2.94 -5.98
C SER A 110 -3.14 -2.64 -7.46
N THR A 111 -2.09 -3.21 -8.06
CA THR A 111 -1.93 -3.32 -9.53
C THR A 111 -2.28 -4.72 -10.05
N ILE A 112 -2.54 -5.66 -9.14
CA ILE A 112 -3.01 -7.01 -9.44
C ILE A 112 -4.49 -7.06 -9.12
N TYR A 113 -5.32 -7.02 -10.14
CA TYR A 113 -6.76 -7.17 -10.00
C TYR A 113 -7.35 -7.62 -11.33
N SER A 114 -8.31 -8.53 -11.25
CA SER A 114 -9.23 -8.83 -12.33
C SER A 114 -10.54 -8.17 -11.91
N LEU A 115 -10.83 -6.96 -12.40
CA LEU A 115 -12.18 -6.41 -12.25
C LEU A 115 -13.05 -7.14 -13.26
N VAL A 116 -13.45 -8.34 -12.89
CA VAL A 116 -14.51 -9.09 -13.57
C VAL A 116 -15.66 -9.05 -12.57
N ASP A 117 -16.79 -8.53 -13.04
CA ASP A 117 -18.11 -8.56 -12.42
C ASP A 117 -18.61 -7.32 -11.66
N GLU A 118 -19.92 -7.13 -11.86
CA GLU A 118 -20.81 -6.01 -11.54
C GLU A 118 -21.00 -5.76 -10.03
N GLU A 119 -20.20 -6.40 -9.17
CA GLU A 119 -20.36 -6.38 -7.70
C GLU A 119 -19.74 -5.15 -7.01
N TRP A 120 -18.82 -4.44 -7.67
CA TRP A 120 -18.09 -3.32 -7.06
C TRP A 120 -18.45 -1.98 -7.72
N GLU A 121 -18.86 -0.99 -6.91
CA GLU A 121 -18.92 0.40 -7.34
C GLU A 121 -17.49 0.95 -7.52
N VAL A 122 -16.92 0.73 -8.70
CA VAL A 122 -15.60 1.24 -9.08
C VAL A 122 -15.76 2.42 -10.03
N GLU A 123 -15.44 3.62 -9.55
CA GLU A 123 -15.39 4.81 -10.40
C GLU A 123 -14.07 4.83 -11.21
N GLN A 124 -14.16 5.32 -12.46
CA GLN A 124 -13.00 5.57 -13.31
C GLN A 124 -12.68 7.07 -13.29
N GLU A 125 -11.44 7.43 -12.92
CA GLU A 125 -10.94 8.82 -12.84
C GLU A 125 -9.78 9.06 -13.82
#